data_AF-A0A8J4E1X7-F1
#
_entry.id   AF-A0A8J4E1X7-F1
#
_cell.length_a   1.000
_cell.length_b   1.000
_cell.length_c   1.000
_cell.angle_alpha   90.00
_cell.angle_beta   90.00
_cell.angle_gamma   90.00
#
_symmetry.space_group_name_H-M   'P 1'
#
loop_
_entity.id
_entity.type
_entity.pdbx_description
1 polymer ?
#
loop_
_entity_poly.entity_id
_entity_poly.type
_entity_poly.pdbx_seq_one_letter_code
_entity_poly.pdbx_strand_id
1 'polypeptide(L)'
;MFGAAEPHLRPLAPELARRLLALRAETDESRLRESLAGLPAPRVRSHHPDHIVAVDNALLDAFGAAGFAATFDRFRVRDTHDWVDGENYGPTLARADLPGVNVVAVKEGRIRDAVVVLAHHDTVPGTGGADDNGSGVVALMELARLLGPVSFERTVVLAAVDHEELGFLGAYRLVEQLKAELRPVVGAYVFEMLAYSSTEPGSQQLPPGIGLLYPGQVKRIRANADRADFTAVLYRRSGRALAVTFAEALAHLAGPTATVLLRTPTDLPVLGPVLARTVPFTRDFGRSDHVPFWAAGLPAVQITDTANFRNPHYHKPTDLPATLDHGRLADVTAATALAVERLAGGQP
;
A
#
# COMPACT_ATOMS: atom_id res chain seq x y z
N MET A 1 10.64 24.99 14.01
CA MET A 1 9.87 23.93 14.66
C MET A 1 10.13 22.66 13.87
N PHE A 2 10.78 21.66 14.49
CA PHE A 2 11.04 20.39 13.83
C PHE A 2 9.72 19.63 13.72
N GLY A 3 9.17 19.57 12.52
CA GLY A 3 8.00 18.78 12.19
C GLY A 3 7.33 19.25 10.92
N ALA A 4 7.03 18.32 10.02
CA ALA A 4 6.26 18.64 8.83
C ALA A 4 4.80 18.77 9.26
N ALA A 5 4.32 20.01 9.38
CA ALA A 5 2.90 20.28 9.49
C ALA A 5 2.16 19.55 8.36
N GLU A 6 1.02 18.94 8.68
CA GLU A 6 0.21 18.30 7.66
C GLU A 6 -0.17 19.31 6.58
N PRO A 7 -0.14 18.92 5.29
CA PRO A 7 -0.75 19.71 4.24
C PRO A 7 -2.20 20.04 4.60
N HIS A 8 -2.63 21.26 4.29
CA HIS A 8 -4.05 21.61 4.39
C HIS A 8 -4.83 20.87 3.30
N LEU A 9 -5.80 20.04 3.71
CA LEU A 9 -6.71 19.33 2.81
C LEU A 9 -7.82 20.28 2.37
N ARG A 10 -8.15 20.26 1.08
CA ARG A 10 -9.24 21.07 0.54
C ARG A 10 -10.48 20.20 0.33
N PRO A 11 -11.69 20.77 0.48
CA PRO A 11 -12.90 20.10 0.02
C PRO A 11 -12.77 19.76 -1.47
N LEU A 12 -13.25 18.58 -1.85
CA LEU A 12 -13.32 18.20 -3.26
C LEU A 12 -14.25 19.14 -4.02
N ALA A 13 -13.90 19.43 -5.27
CA ALA A 13 -14.84 20.07 -6.19
C ALA A 13 -16.10 19.19 -6.33
N PRO A 14 -17.30 19.78 -6.53
CA PRO A 14 -18.56 19.02 -6.55
C PRO A 14 -18.56 17.82 -7.51
N GLU A 15 -17.90 17.96 -8.66
CA GLU A 15 -17.79 16.86 -9.63
C GLU A 15 -16.96 15.68 -9.11
N LEU A 16 -15.81 15.97 -8.48
CA LEU A 16 -14.95 14.95 -7.88
C LEU A 16 -15.64 14.28 -6.69
N ALA A 17 -16.40 15.04 -5.90
CA ALA A 17 -17.21 14.50 -4.81
C ALA A 17 -18.28 13.51 -5.34
N ARG A 18 -19.00 13.88 -6.40
CA ARG A 18 -19.98 12.98 -7.05
C ARG A 18 -19.31 11.73 -7.60
N ARG A 19 -18.17 11.87 -8.29
CA ARG A 19 -17.41 10.72 -8.81
C ARG A 19 -16.95 9.80 -7.69
N LEU A 20 -16.45 10.34 -6.59
CA LEU A 20 -16.02 9.57 -5.43
C LEU A 20 -17.16 8.79 -4.78
N LEU A 21 -18.33 9.42 -4.62
CA LEU A 21 -19.50 8.76 -4.06
C LEU A 21 -20.00 7.63 -4.98
N ALA A 22 -19.92 7.80 -6.31
CA ALA A 22 -20.22 6.74 -7.26
C ALA A 22 -19.23 5.57 -7.14
N LEU A 23 -17.91 5.86 -7.13
CA LEU A 23 -16.87 4.85 -6.92
C LEU A 23 -17.09 4.08 -5.62
N ARG A 24 -17.42 4.78 -4.52
CA ARG A 24 -17.70 4.14 -3.24
C ARG A 24 -18.96 3.28 -3.25
N ALA A 25 -20.02 3.72 -3.93
CA ALA A 25 -21.25 2.94 -4.09
C ALA A 25 -21.05 1.68 -4.93
N GLU A 26 -20.14 1.71 -5.91
CA GLU A 26 -19.77 0.54 -6.71
C GLU A 26 -18.85 -0.43 -5.95
N THR A 27 -18.13 0.06 -4.93
CA THR A 27 -17.21 -0.72 -4.09
C THR A 27 -17.99 -1.54 -3.07
N ASP A 28 -18.18 -2.83 -3.37
CA ASP A 28 -19.01 -3.74 -2.58
C ASP A 28 -18.21 -4.40 -1.45
N GLU A 29 -18.60 -4.11 -0.22
CA GLU A 29 -17.99 -4.65 1.00
C GLU A 29 -18.14 -6.18 1.10
N SER A 30 -19.24 -6.74 0.60
CA SER A 30 -19.45 -8.20 0.62
C SER A 30 -18.49 -8.88 -0.35
N ARG A 31 -18.29 -8.32 -1.55
CA ARG A 31 -17.30 -8.81 -2.51
C ARG A 31 -15.88 -8.73 -1.96
N LEU A 32 -15.50 -7.61 -1.33
CA LEU A 32 -14.19 -7.47 -0.69
C LEU A 32 -13.97 -8.54 0.40
N ARG A 33 -14.97 -8.73 1.27
CA ARG A 33 -14.93 -9.75 2.33
C ARG A 33 -14.85 -11.17 1.78
N GLU A 34 -15.66 -11.51 0.78
CA GLU A 34 -15.69 -12.84 0.16
C GLU A 34 -14.38 -13.14 -0.57
N SER A 35 -13.86 -12.16 -1.33
CA SER A 35 -12.55 -12.28 -2.00
C SER A 35 -11.45 -12.51 -0.98
N LEU A 36 -11.47 -11.77 0.14
CA LEU A 36 -10.47 -11.89 1.18
C LEU A 36 -10.55 -13.23 1.91
N ALA A 37 -11.77 -13.71 2.21
CA ALA A 37 -12.00 -15.02 2.79
C ALA A 37 -11.61 -16.17 1.86
N GLY A 38 -11.64 -15.93 0.54
CA GLY A 38 -11.21 -16.88 -0.49
C GLY A 38 -9.71 -16.90 -0.75
N LEU A 39 -8.93 -15.92 -0.27
CA LEU A 39 -7.48 -15.93 -0.46
C LEU A 39 -6.86 -17.06 0.38
N PRO A 40 -6.14 -18.01 -0.24
CA PRO A 40 -5.41 -19.02 0.52
C PRO A 40 -4.28 -18.36 1.31
N ALA A 41 -4.00 -18.91 2.49
CA ALA A 41 -2.92 -18.47 3.36
C ALA A 41 -2.35 -19.66 4.16
N PRO A 42 -1.08 -19.62 4.58
CA PRO A 42 -0.08 -18.59 4.25
C PRO A 42 0.33 -18.62 2.76
N ARG A 43 0.89 -17.52 2.25
CA ARG A 43 1.30 -17.34 0.85
C ARG A 43 2.82 -17.20 0.78
N VAL A 44 3.51 -18.31 0.96
CA VAL A 44 4.98 -18.36 0.92
C VAL A 44 5.40 -19.30 -0.20
N ARG A 45 6.01 -18.77 -1.27
CA ARG A 45 6.30 -19.59 -2.46
C ARG A 45 7.15 -20.82 -2.20
N SER A 46 8.06 -20.77 -1.23
CA SER A 46 8.95 -21.88 -0.86
C SER A 46 8.29 -22.94 0.04
N HIS A 47 7.18 -22.62 0.71
CA HIS A 47 6.53 -23.51 1.70
C HIS A 47 5.10 -23.92 1.29
N HIS A 48 4.39 -23.02 0.61
CA HIS A 48 3.01 -23.16 0.16
C HIS A 48 2.87 -22.71 -1.30
N PRO A 49 3.57 -23.35 -2.26
CA PRO A 49 3.57 -22.94 -3.65
C PRO A 49 2.17 -22.95 -4.27
N ASP A 50 1.33 -23.91 -3.92
CA ASP A 50 -0.04 -24.01 -4.46
C ASP A 50 -0.92 -22.83 -4.03
N HIS A 51 -0.74 -22.34 -2.79
CA HIS A 51 -1.49 -21.19 -2.28
C HIS A 51 -1.12 -19.92 -3.04
N ILE A 52 0.16 -19.59 -3.13
CA ILE A 52 0.58 -18.35 -3.78
C ILE A 52 0.32 -18.39 -5.29
N VAL A 53 0.48 -19.55 -5.95
CA VAL A 53 0.15 -19.69 -7.38
C VAL A 53 -1.35 -19.57 -7.63
N ALA A 54 -2.21 -20.02 -6.71
CA ALA A 54 -3.64 -19.79 -6.82
C ALA A 54 -3.97 -18.27 -6.76
N VAL A 55 -3.26 -17.51 -5.91
CA VAL A 55 -3.39 -16.05 -5.85
C VAL A 55 -2.84 -15.37 -7.10
N ASP A 56 -1.69 -15.82 -7.62
CA ASP A 56 -1.11 -15.34 -8.87
C ASP A 56 -2.15 -15.42 -10.01
N ASN A 57 -2.80 -16.58 -10.17
CA ASN A 57 -3.81 -16.80 -11.19
C ASN A 57 -5.08 -15.97 -10.94
N ALA A 58 -5.57 -15.90 -9.71
CA ALA A 58 -6.74 -15.10 -9.37
C ALA A 58 -6.53 -13.61 -9.69
N LEU A 59 -5.34 -13.07 -9.44
CA LEU A 59 -4.97 -11.71 -9.81
C LEU A 59 -4.91 -11.53 -11.32
N LEU A 60 -4.25 -12.45 -12.04
CA LEU A 60 -4.17 -12.42 -13.50
C LEU A 60 -5.57 -12.38 -14.12
N ASP A 61 -6.46 -13.25 -13.66
CA ASP A 61 -7.84 -13.37 -14.13
C ASP A 61 -8.67 -12.13 -13.78
N ALA A 62 -8.59 -11.63 -12.54
CA ALA A 62 -9.31 -10.44 -12.11
C ALA A 62 -8.90 -9.20 -12.91
N PHE A 63 -7.59 -9.02 -13.12
CA PHE A 63 -7.06 -7.92 -13.92
C PHE A 63 -7.46 -8.04 -15.40
N GLY A 64 -7.34 -9.24 -15.98
CA GLY A 64 -7.71 -9.51 -17.37
C GLY A 64 -9.21 -9.30 -17.62
N ALA A 65 -10.06 -9.78 -16.72
CA ALA A 65 -11.52 -9.61 -16.79
C ALA A 65 -11.94 -8.13 -16.71
N ALA A 66 -11.15 -7.30 -16.02
CA ALA A 66 -11.34 -5.85 -15.95
C ALA A 66 -10.76 -5.09 -17.17
N GLY A 67 -10.18 -5.78 -18.15
CA GLY A 67 -9.66 -5.19 -19.38
C GLY A 67 -8.22 -4.67 -19.28
N PHE A 68 -7.46 -5.05 -18.26
CA PHE A 68 -6.03 -4.78 -18.20
C PHE A 68 -5.24 -5.87 -18.95
N ALA A 69 -4.12 -5.49 -19.56
CA ALA A 69 -3.14 -6.45 -20.07
C ALA A 69 -2.33 -7.02 -18.88
N ALA A 70 -2.81 -8.13 -18.33
CA ALA A 70 -2.21 -8.81 -17.18
C ALA A 70 -1.16 -9.85 -17.60
N THR A 71 -0.02 -9.87 -16.91
CA THR A 71 1.09 -10.79 -17.18
C THR A 71 1.81 -11.22 -15.91
N PHE A 72 2.47 -12.37 -15.97
CA PHE A 72 3.42 -12.80 -14.95
C PHE A 72 4.82 -12.28 -15.28
N ASP A 73 5.38 -11.42 -14.42
CA ASP A 73 6.80 -11.08 -14.44
C ASP A 73 7.55 -12.01 -13.49
N ARG A 74 8.22 -13.01 -14.08
CA ARG A 74 8.96 -14.04 -13.33
C ARG A 74 10.41 -13.60 -13.13
N PHE A 75 10.89 -13.76 -11.91
CA PHE A 75 12.27 -13.45 -11.53
C PHE A 75 12.86 -14.53 -10.61
N ARG A 76 14.17 -14.43 -10.36
CA ARG A 76 14.87 -15.27 -9.39
C ARG A 76 15.59 -14.37 -8.40
N VAL A 77 15.44 -14.71 -7.13
CA VAL A 77 16.14 -14.07 -6.02
C VAL A 77 17.38 -14.90 -5.70
N ARG A 78 18.53 -14.25 -5.59
CA ARG A 78 19.79 -14.86 -5.14
C ARG A 78 20.35 -14.06 -3.97
N ASP A 79 21.11 -14.71 -3.10
CA ASP A 79 21.88 -14.06 -2.03
C ASP A 79 21.04 -13.17 -1.09
N THR A 80 19.92 -13.71 -0.60
CA THR A 80 18.98 -13.08 0.37
C THR A 80 19.57 -12.69 1.72
N HIS A 81 20.86 -12.90 1.99
CA HIS A 81 21.46 -12.68 3.31
C HIS A 81 21.28 -11.24 3.83
N ASP A 82 21.24 -10.26 2.93
CA ASP A 82 21.08 -8.85 3.27
C ASP A 82 19.63 -8.42 3.51
N TRP A 83 18.66 -9.30 3.23
CA TRP A 83 17.24 -8.94 3.11
C TRP A 83 16.31 -9.73 4.04
N VAL A 84 16.82 -10.75 4.72
CA VAL A 84 16.04 -11.56 5.67
C VAL A 84 16.11 -10.94 7.06
N ASP A 85 14.96 -10.55 7.61
CA ASP A 85 14.87 -10.33 9.05
C ASP A 85 14.97 -11.70 9.75
N GLY A 86 16.15 -11.96 10.32
CA GLY A 86 16.63 -13.30 10.68
C GLY A 86 15.80 -14.06 11.72
N GLU A 87 14.79 -13.41 12.32
CA GLU A 87 13.92 -14.00 13.33
C GLU A 87 12.77 -14.84 12.73
N ASN A 88 12.23 -14.48 11.56
CA ASN A 88 10.98 -15.08 11.04
C ASN A 88 11.17 -16.20 10.00
N TYR A 89 12.28 -16.17 9.26
CA TYR A 89 12.53 -17.12 8.14
C TYR A 89 13.61 -18.18 8.45
N GLY A 90 14.30 -18.05 9.59
CA GLY A 90 15.40 -18.92 10.00
C GLY A 90 16.62 -18.88 9.06
N PRO A 91 17.70 -19.63 9.39
CA PRO A 91 18.90 -19.72 8.55
C PRO A 91 18.67 -20.38 7.18
N THR A 92 17.49 -20.97 6.94
CA THR A 92 17.14 -21.76 5.75
C THR A 92 17.05 -20.93 4.48
N LEU A 93 16.72 -19.64 4.57
CA LEU A 93 16.65 -18.78 3.39
C LEU A 93 17.97 -18.10 3.04
N ALA A 94 18.95 -18.04 3.95
CA ALA A 94 20.24 -17.43 3.66
C ALA A 94 20.94 -18.20 2.52
N ARG A 95 21.06 -17.57 1.34
CA ARG A 95 21.61 -18.14 0.08
C ARG A 95 20.64 -19.02 -0.73
N ALA A 96 19.34 -18.91 -0.50
CA ALA A 96 18.36 -19.59 -1.33
C ALA A 96 18.27 -18.94 -2.73
N ASP A 97 18.20 -19.77 -3.77
CA ASP A 97 17.85 -19.36 -5.14
C ASP A 97 16.34 -19.57 -5.32
N LEU A 98 15.57 -18.54 -4.99
CA LEU A 98 14.11 -18.61 -4.90
C LEU A 98 13.47 -18.07 -6.19
N PRO A 99 12.50 -18.78 -6.79
CA PRO A 99 11.66 -18.18 -7.81
C PRO A 99 10.77 -17.10 -7.19
N GLY A 100 10.46 -16.04 -7.94
CA GLY A 100 9.46 -15.03 -7.58
C GLY A 100 8.59 -14.69 -8.79
N VAL A 101 7.35 -14.28 -8.53
CA VAL A 101 6.39 -13.89 -9.58
C VAL A 101 5.65 -12.64 -9.17
N ASN A 102 5.90 -11.53 -9.87
CA ASN A 102 4.98 -10.40 -9.81
C ASN A 102 3.83 -10.63 -10.80
N VAL A 103 2.62 -10.24 -10.42
CA VAL A 103 1.48 -10.15 -11.36
C VAL A 103 1.29 -8.69 -11.71
N VAL A 104 1.61 -8.33 -12.96
CA VAL A 104 1.61 -6.94 -13.43
C VAL A 104 0.53 -6.76 -14.49
N ALA A 105 -0.36 -5.81 -14.27
CA ALA A 105 -1.47 -5.47 -15.14
C ALA A 105 -1.37 -4.03 -15.62
N VAL A 106 -1.31 -3.87 -16.94
CA VAL A 106 -1.14 -2.57 -17.59
C VAL A 106 -2.38 -2.19 -18.36
N LYS A 107 -2.87 -0.97 -18.12
CA LYS A 107 -3.87 -0.32 -18.94
C LYS A 107 -3.25 0.90 -19.58
N GLU A 108 -2.96 0.78 -20.87
CA GLU A 108 -2.29 1.83 -21.65
C GLU A 108 -3.15 3.09 -21.71
N GLY A 109 -2.52 4.23 -21.44
CA GLY A 109 -3.10 5.55 -21.67
C GLY A 109 -2.71 6.10 -23.04
N ARG A 110 -3.06 7.36 -23.31
CA ARG A 110 -2.57 8.08 -24.50
C ARG A 110 -1.05 8.29 -24.49
N ILE A 111 -0.46 8.40 -23.30
CA ILE A 111 0.99 8.52 -23.10
C ILE A 111 1.53 7.45 -22.14
N ARG A 112 2.83 7.19 -22.25
CA ARG A 112 3.52 6.12 -21.50
C ARG A 112 3.80 6.44 -20.04
N ASP A 113 3.68 7.71 -19.62
CA ASP A 113 3.77 8.08 -18.20
C ASP A 113 2.85 7.18 -17.38
N ALA A 114 3.33 6.67 -16.25
CA ALA A 114 2.64 5.64 -15.48
C ALA A 114 2.25 6.13 -14.08
N VAL A 115 1.00 5.85 -13.71
CA VAL A 115 0.52 5.82 -12.33
C VAL A 115 0.52 4.36 -11.89
N VAL A 116 1.21 4.05 -10.80
CA VAL A 116 1.33 2.68 -10.27
C VAL A 116 0.50 2.56 -9.01
N VAL A 117 -0.20 1.43 -8.84
CA VAL A 117 -0.71 0.97 -7.54
C VAL A 117 -0.19 -0.43 -7.30
N LEU A 118 0.36 -0.69 -6.12
CA LEU A 118 0.85 -2.01 -5.76
C LEU A 118 0.55 -2.41 -4.33
N ALA A 119 0.56 -3.72 -4.11
CA ALA A 119 0.49 -4.41 -2.83
C ALA A 119 1.34 -5.67 -2.95
N HIS A 120 1.98 -6.13 -1.89
CA HIS A 120 2.55 -7.46 -1.90
C HIS A 120 1.49 -8.53 -1.67
N HIS A 121 1.72 -9.72 -2.21
CA HIS A 121 0.76 -10.84 -2.10
C HIS A 121 1.35 -12.07 -1.41
N ASP A 122 2.62 -12.03 -1.02
CA ASP A 122 3.19 -13.01 -0.11
C ASP A 122 2.73 -12.76 1.34
N THR A 123 3.16 -13.62 2.25
CA THR A 123 2.98 -13.46 3.70
C THR A 123 4.23 -13.92 4.44
N VAL A 124 4.39 -13.52 5.69
CA VAL A 124 5.24 -14.26 6.63
C VAL A 124 4.79 -15.74 6.77
N PRO A 125 5.71 -16.71 6.92
CA PRO A 125 5.38 -18.10 7.18
C PRO A 125 4.51 -18.29 8.43
N GLY A 126 3.46 -19.09 8.30
CA GLY A 126 2.57 -19.44 9.42
C GLY A 126 1.55 -18.37 9.80
N THR A 127 1.44 -17.28 9.05
CA THR A 127 0.44 -16.22 9.29
C THR A 127 -0.83 -16.42 8.48
N GLY A 128 -1.92 -15.78 8.91
CA GLY A 128 -3.17 -15.76 8.15
C GLY A 128 -3.16 -14.74 7.01
N GLY A 129 -2.37 -13.67 7.15
CA GLY A 129 -2.10 -12.68 6.10
C GLY A 129 -3.34 -12.02 5.51
N ALA A 130 -4.41 -11.87 6.29
CA ALA A 130 -5.63 -11.23 5.83
C ALA A 130 -5.43 -9.71 5.72
N ASP A 131 -4.93 -9.06 6.75
CA ASP A 131 -4.57 -7.65 6.67
C ASP A 131 -3.25 -7.48 5.94
N ASP A 132 -2.28 -8.36 6.22
CA ASP A 132 -0.88 -8.31 5.79
C ASP A 132 -0.53 -9.42 4.76
N ASN A 133 -0.70 -9.19 3.47
CA ASN A 133 -1.30 -8.00 2.84
C ASN A 133 -2.49 -8.37 1.96
N GLY A 134 -3.29 -9.33 2.41
CA GLY A 134 -4.51 -9.76 1.71
C GLY A 134 -5.48 -8.61 1.45
N SER A 135 -5.56 -7.64 2.37
CA SER A 135 -6.37 -6.43 2.25
C SER A 135 -5.95 -5.58 1.04
N GLY A 136 -4.64 -5.40 0.82
CA GLY A 136 -4.08 -4.74 -0.36
C GLY A 136 -4.33 -5.53 -1.65
N VAL A 137 -4.19 -6.87 -1.60
CA VAL A 137 -4.44 -7.75 -2.76
C VAL A 137 -5.89 -7.63 -3.26
N VAL A 138 -6.88 -7.74 -2.37
CA VAL A 138 -8.29 -7.62 -2.79
C VAL A 138 -8.66 -6.20 -3.18
N ALA A 139 -8.01 -5.18 -2.59
CA ALA A 139 -8.15 -3.80 -3.02
C ALA A 139 -7.62 -3.59 -4.45
N LEU A 140 -6.51 -4.24 -4.84
CA LEU A 140 -6.03 -4.20 -6.23
C LEU A 140 -7.02 -4.83 -7.21
N MET A 141 -7.60 -5.99 -6.87
CA MET A 141 -8.62 -6.64 -7.70
C MET A 141 -9.85 -5.74 -7.88
N GLU A 142 -10.30 -5.08 -6.81
CA GLU A 142 -11.42 -4.16 -6.86
C GLU A 142 -11.10 -2.85 -7.60
N LEU A 143 -9.87 -2.33 -7.46
CA LEU A 143 -9.39 -1.19 -8.24
C LEU A 143 -9.38 -1.50 -9.74
N ALA A 144 -8.95 -2.69 -10.14
CA ALA A 144 -9.00 -3.11 -11.53
C ALA A 144 -10.45 -3.01 -12.06
N ARG A 145 -11.43 -3.54 -11.31
CA ARG A 145 -12.84 -3.46 -11.68
C ARG A 145 -13.35 -2.03 -11.84
N LEU A 146 -12.99 -1.13 -10.91
CA LEU A 146 -13.40 0.29 -10.92
C LEU A 146 -12.75 1.08 -12.06
N LEU A 147 -11.49 0.79 -12.37
CA LEU A 147 -10.70 1.51 -13.38
C LEU A 147 -10.81 0.89 -14.79
N GLY A 148 -11.33 -0.34 -14.89
CA GLY A 148 -11.52 -1.09 -16.13
C GLY A 148 -12.39 -0.40 -17.19
N PRO A 149 -13.45 0.34 -16.83
CA PRO A 149 -14.24 1.12 -17.79
C PRO A 149 -13.60 2.46 -18.21
N VAL A 150 -12.67 3.00 -17.41
CA VAL A 150 -12.19 4.39 -17.55
C VAL A 150 -11.10 4.51 -18.63
N SER A 151 -11.14 5.55 -19.45
CA SER A 151 -10.04 5.86 -20.38
C SER A 151 -9.06 6.84 -19.72
N PHE A 152 -7.75 6.68 -19.96
CA PHE A 152 -6.73 7.50 -19.29
C PHE A 152 -5.80 8.24 -20.25
N GLU A 153 -5.35 9.42 -19.83
CA GLU A 153 -4.25 10.13 -20.50
C GLU A 153 -2.92 9.39 -20.24
N ARG A 154 -2.63 9.08 -18.98
CA ARG A 154 -1.45 8.31 -18.56
C ARG A 154 -1.77 6.84 -18.41
N THR A 155 -0.76 6.00 -18.56
CA THR A 155 -0.88 4.56 -18.31
C THR A 155 -1.15 4.28 -16.83
N VAL A 156 -2.02 3.33 -16.53
CA VAL A 156 -2.25 2.81 -15.18
C VAL A 156 -1.62 1.43 -15.09
N VAL A 157 -0.80 1.20 -14.06
CA VAL A 157 -0.18 -0.08 -13.75
C VAL A 157 -0.66 -0.54 -12.37
N LEU A 158 -1.26 -1.73 -12.32
CA LEU A 158 -1.56 -2.43 -11.08
C LEU A 158 -0.57 -3.58 -10.94
N ALA A 159 0.03 -3.74 -9.76
CA ALA A 159 1.00 -4.80 -9.53
C ALA A 159 0.81 -5.47 -8.17
N ALA A 160 0.64 -6.78 -8.18
CA ALA A 160 0.85 -7.59 -7.00
C ALA A 160 2.29 -8.08 -7.00
N VAL A 161 3.08 -7.70 -6.00
CA VAL A 161 4.51 -8.02 -5.93
C VAL A 161 4.79 -9.15 -4.93
N ASP A 162 5.83 -9.92 -5.20
CA ASP A 162 6.22 -11.08 -4.39
C ASP A 162 7.45 -10.81 -3.53
N HIS A 163 7.66 -11.61 -2.50
CA HIS A 163 8.82 -11.55 -1.61
C HIS A 163 9.06 -10.16 -1.02
N GLU A 164 8.00 -9.49 -0.59
CA GLU A 164 8.11 -8.24 0.19
C GLU A 164 8.77 -8.53 1.55
N GLU A 165 8.33 -9.63 2.16
CA GLU A 165 8.72 -10.05 3.50
C GLU A 165 10.18 -10.54 3.57
N LEU A 166 10.79 -10.71 2.40
CA LEU A 166 12.21 -10.98 2.19
C LEU A 166 12.96 -9.75 1.68
N GLY A 167 12.45 -8.54 1.92
CA GLY A 167 13.10 -7.27 1.60
C GLY A 167 12.67 -6.61 0.29
N PHE A 168 11.36 -6.54 0.02
CA PHE A 168 10.75 -5.76 -1.07
C PHE A 168 11.21 -6.21 -2.47
N LEU A 169 11.57 -7.48 -2.63
CA LEU A 169 12.32 -7.95 -3.80
C LEU A 169 11.49 -7.88 -5.08
N GLY A 170 10.20 -8.18 -5.00
CA GLY A 170 9.26 -7.98 -6.10
C GLY A 170 9.11 -6.52 -6.49
N ALA A 171 9.08 -5.59 -5.53
CA ALA A 171 9.02 -4.16 -5.84
C ALA A 171 10.33 -3.62 -6.45
N TYR A 172 11.51 -4.10 -6.03
CA TYR A 172 12.76 -3.80 -6.73
C TYR A 172 12.71 -4.26 -8.18
N ARG A 173 12.26 -5.50 -8.41
CA ARG A 173 12.07 -6.06 -9.74
C ARG A 173 11.09 -5.23 -10.58
N LEU A 174 9.96 -4.81 -10.01
CA LEU A 174 8.97 -3.97 -10.69
C LEU A 174 9.57 -2.62 -11.12
N VAL A 175 10.33 -1.97 -10.23
CA VAL A 175 11.00 -0.70 -10.55
C VAL A 175 12.02 -0.86 -11.67
N GLU A 176 12.78 -1.96 -11.69
CA GLU A 176 13.69 -2.30 -12.80
C GLU A 176 12.95 -2.51 -14.11
N GLN A 177 11.84 -3.27 -14.09
CA GLN A 177 11.00 -3.51 -15.25
C GLN A 177 10.44 -2.21 -15.83
N LEU A 178 9.86 -1.33 -14.99
CA LEU A 178 9.30 -0.05 -15.42
C LEU A 178 10.36 0.86 -16.07
N LYS A 179 11.59 0.84 -15.54
CA LYS A 179 12.72 1.56 -16.15
C LYS A 179 13.14 0.96 -17.48
N ALA A 180 13.24 -0.37 -17.58
CA ALA A 180 13.60 -1.08 -18.80
C ALA A 180 12.56 -0.85 -19.92
N GLU A 181 11.28 -0.76 -19.56
CA GLU A 181 10.19 -0.42 -20.48
C GLU A 181 10.11 1.08 -20.85
N LEU A 182 11.05 1.90 -20.35
CA LEU A 182 11.09 3.34 -20.53
C LEU A 182 9.74 3.99 -20.17
N ARG A 183 9.20 3.61 -19.01
CA ARG A 183 7.86 4.01 -18.54
C ARG A 183 8.02 5.01 -17.38
N PRO A 184 7.96 6.34 -17.60
CA PRO A 184 8.18 7.32 -16.55
C PRO A 184 7.11 7.24 -15.47
N VAL A 185 7.49 6.92 -14.23
CA VAL A 185 6.54 6.84 -13.12
C VAL A 185 6.28 8.24 -12.56
N VAL A 186 5.05 8.73 -12.71
CA VAL A 186 4.62 10.03 -12.15
C VAL A 186 4.16 9.90 -10.69
N GLY A 187 3.81 8.69 -10.26
CA GLY A 187 3.44 8.40 -8.90
C GLY A 187 3.09 6.93 -8.65
N ALA A 188 3.44 6.43 -7.47
CA ALA A 188 3.06 5.11 -6.99
C ALA A 188 2.28 5.19 -5.66
N TYR A 189 1.15 4.49 -5.58
CA TYR A 189 0.41 4.22 -4.34
C TYR A 189 0.73 2.80 -3.90
N VAL A 190 1.32 2.65 -2.71
CA VAL A 190 1.72 1.36 -2.15
C VAL A 190 0.79 1.03 -1.00
N PHE A 191 0.09 -0.08 -1.10
CA PHE A 191 -0.80 -0.60 -0.07
C PHE A 191 -0.03 -1.50 0.88
N GLU A 192 -0.21 -1.25 2.17
CA GLU A 192 0.47 -1.96 3.24
C GLU A 192 -0.47 -2.05 4.44
N MET A 193 -1.26 -3.13 4.55
CA MET A 193 -2.28 -3.33 5.58
C MET A 193 -3.32 -2.20 5.61
N LEU A 194 -4.52 -2.44 5.10
CA LEU A 194 -5.47 -1.36 4.83
C LEU A 194 -6.67 -1.33 5.77
N ALA A 195 -6.93 -2.42 6.51
CA ALA A 195 -8.28 -2.70 6.95
C ALA A 195 -8.41 -3.03 8.44
N TYR A 196 -7.33 -3.08 9.24
CA TYR A 196 -7.49 -3.13 10.69
C TYR A 196 -7.76 -1.74 11.27
N SER A 197 -8.96 -1.55 11.82
CA SER A 197 -9.31 -0.34 12.56
C SER A 197 -10.11 -0.62 13.83
N SER A 198 -9.99 0.27 14.80
CA SER A 198 -10.70 0.18 16.07
C SER A 198 -11.07 1.57 16.60
N THR A 199 -12.30 1.67 17.11
CA THR A 199 -12.82 2.87 17.77
C THR A 199 -12.66 2.81 19.29
N GLU A 200 -12.07 1.75 19.82
CA GLU A 200 -11.74 1.64 21.25
C GLU A 200 -10.63 2.63 21.62
N PRO A 201 -10.76 3.39 22.73
CA PRO A 201 -9.70 4.25 23.22
C PRO A 201 -8.38 3.49 23.46
N GLY A 202 -7.26 4.08 23.06
CA GLY A 202 -5.93 3.48 23.23
C GLY A 202 -5.59 2.35 22.24
N SER A 203 -6.44 2.09 21.24
CA SER A 203 -6.19 1.08 20.21
C SER A 203 -5.02 1.43 19.27
N GLN A 204 -4.65 2.71 19.16
CA GLN A 204 -3.44 3.15 18.46
C GLN A 204 -2.28 3.34 19.43
N GLN A 205 -1.21 2.58 19.24
CA GLN A 205 0.08 2.83 19.88
C GLN A 205 0.91 3.80 19.03
N LEU A 206 1.72 4.61 19.70
CA LEU A 206 2.60 5.58 19.05
C LEU A 206 4.07 5.20 19.30
N PRO A 207 4.94 5.18 18.28
CA PRO A 207 6.35 4.92 18.47
C PRO A 207 6.96 5.90 19.49
N PRO A 208 7.80 5.43 20.44
CA PRO A 208 8.49 6.31 21.36
C PRO A 208 9.24 7.42 20.63
N GLY A 209 8.97 8.68 21.00
CA GLY A 209 9.63 9.85 20.42
C GLY A 209 8.99 10.41 19.13
N ILE A 210 7.96 9.77 18.56
CA ILE A 210 7.31 10.27 17.32
C ILE A 210 6.78 11.71 17.46
N GLY A 211 6.32 12.09 18.66
CA GLY A 211 5.83 13.43 18.97
C GLY A 211 6.88 14.55 18.87
N LEU A 212 8.18 14.22 18.84
CA LEU A 212 9.25 15.19 18.62
C LEU A 212 9.22 15.75 17.19
N LEU A 213 8.87 14.89 16.22
CA LEU A 213 8.83 15.26 14.80
C LEU A 213 7.40 15.51 14.30
N TYR A 214 6.38 14.99 14.97
CA TYR A 214 4.99 15.12 14.56
C TYR A 214 4.07 15.59 15.69
N PRO A 215 4.38 16.71 16.38
CA PRO A 215 3.63 17.16 17.55
C PRO A 215 2.15 17.46 17.23
N GLY A 216 1.85 17.96 16.02
CA GLY A 216 0.48 18.25 15.58
C GLY A 216 -0.35 16.98 15.36
N GLN A 217 0.21 16.02 14.63
CA GLN A 217 -0.40 14.72 14.37
C GLN A 217 -0.65 13.97 15.69
N VAL A 218 0.37 13.89 16.56
CA VAL A 218 0.25 13.22 17.86
C VAL A 218 -0.78 13.91 18.76
N LYS A 219 -0.83 15.24 18.79
CA LYS A 219 -1.86 15.97 19.53
C LYS A 219 -3.26 15.63 19.02
N ARG A 220 -3.45 15.50 17.70
CA ARG A 220 -4.74 15.12 17.09
C ARG A 220 -5.14 13.69 17.45
N ILE A 221 -4.21 12.73 17.36
CA ILE A 221 -4.47 11.32 17.73
C ILE A 221 -4.86 11.21 19.21
N ARG A 222 -4.11 11.86 20.10
CA ARG A 222 -4.42 11.90 21.55
C ARG A 222 -5.75 12.59 21.86
N ALA A 223 -6.10 13.64 21.12
CA ALA A 223 -7.39 14.30 21.27
C ALA A 223 -8.57 13.40 20.85
N ASN A 224 -8.33 12.41 19.99
CA ASN A 224 -9.27 11.34 19.67
C ASN A 224 -9.09 10.09 20.56
N ALA A 225 -8.59 10.26 21.78
CA ALA A 225 -8.36 9.18 22.74
C ALA A 225 -7.51 8.02 22.20
N ASP A 226 -6.55 8.32 21.33
CA ASP A 226 -5.63 7.34 20.74
C ASP A 226 -6.36 6.18 20.04
N ARG A 227 -7.47 6.48 19.33
CA ARG A 227 -8.19 5.51 18.51
C ARG A 227 -7.45 5.20 17.21
N ALA A 228 -7.51 3.94 16.79
CA ALA A 228 -6.98 3.41 15.55
C ALA A 228 -8.00 3.53 14.39
N ASP A 229 -8.59 4.72 14.22
CA ASP A 229 -9.68 5.01 13.28
C ASP A 229 -9.24 5.97 12.15
N PHE A 230 -7.97 5.88 11.74
CA PHE A 230 -7.41 6.66 10.63
C PHE A 230 -6.49 5.82 9.75
N THR A 231 -6.32 6.23 8.50
CA THR A 231 -5.32 5.69 7.58
C THR A 231 -4.09 6.59 7.59
N ALA A 232 -2.92 6.02 7.85
CA ALA A 232 -1.66 6.74 7.73
C ALA A 232 -1.19 6.76 6.28
N VAL A 233 -0.61 7.89 5.86
CA VAL A 233 0.03 8.03 4.55
C VAL A 233 1.46 8.52 4.74
N LEU A 234 2.42 7.65 4.44
CA LEU A 234 3.84 7.96 4.54
C LEU A 234 4.34 8.43 3.18
N TYR A 235 5.02 9.57 3.14
CA TYR A 235 5.43 10.19 1.87
C TYR A 235 6.73 10.98 1.95
N ARG A 236 7.39 11.14 0.80
CA ARG A 236 8.47 12.13 0.58
C ARG A 236 7.93 13.39 -0.09
N ARG A 237 8.71 14.46 -0.17
CA ARG A 237 8.31 15.71 -0.86
C ARG A 237 7.81 15.45 -2.28
N SER A 238 8.45 14.53 -3.00
CA SER A 238 8.04 14.10 -4.34
C SER A 238 6.64 13.48 -4.36
N GLY A 239 6.27 12.71 -3.33
CA GLY A 239 4.95 12.09 -3.17
C GLY A 239 3.88 12.98 -2.54
N ARG A 240 4.15 14.25 -2.23
CA ARG A 240 3.20 15.11 -1.50
C ARG A 240 1.86 15.27 -2.22
N ALA A 241 1.88 15.43 -3.55
CA ALA A 241 0.65 15.58 -4.32
C ALA A 241 -0.22 14.32 -4.27
N LEU A 242 0.41 13.13 -4.29
CA LEU A 242 -0.26 11.84 -4.21
C LEU A 242 -0.95 11.70 -2.85
N ALA A 243 -0.21 11.98 -1.76
CA ALA A 243 -0.70 11.91 -0.39
C ALA A 243 -1.89 12.84 -0.16
N VAL A 244 -1.81 14.10 -0.63
CA VAL A 244 -2.90 15.07 -0.53
C VAL A 244 -4.12 14.63 -1.33
N THR A 245 -3.92 14.17 -2.57
CA THR A 245 -5.03 13.75 -3.44
C THR A 245 -5.83 12.60 -2.84
N PHE A 246 -5.14 11.59 -2.31
CA PHE A 246 -5.78 10.48 -1.60
C PHE A 246 -6.47 10.95 -0.30
N ALA A 247 -5.78 11.76 0.51
CA ALA A 247 -6.32 12.23 1.78
C ALA A 247 -7.54 13.14 1.64
N GLU A 248 -7.60 14.00 0.61
CA GLU A 248 -8.79 14.79 0.29
C GLU A 248 -9.98 13.90 -0.05
N ALA A 249 -9.75 12.81 -0.80
CA ALA A 249 -10.80 11.84 -1.12
C ALA A 249 -11.27 11.09 0.11
N LEU A 250 -10.36 10.49 0.87
CA LEU A 250 -10.74 9.73 2.06
C LEU A 250 -11.37 10.62 3.14
N ALA A 251 -10.93 11.87 3.29
CA ALA A 251 -11.55 12.82 4.19
C ALA A 251 -12.98 13.22 3.80
N HIS A 252 -13.32 13.16 2.51
CA HIS A 252 -14.68 13.39 2.05
C HIS A 252 -15.62 12.23 2.42
N LEU A 253 -15.13 10.99 2.41
CA LEU A 253 -15.91 9.80 2.78
C LEU A 253 -16.02 9.60 4.30
N ALA A 254 -14.88 9.67 4.99
CA ALA A 254 -14.75 9.25 6.38
C ALA A 254 -14.46 10.40 7.35
N GLY A 255 -14.51 11.65 6.86
CA GLY A 255 -14.35 12.86 7.68
C GLY A 255 -12.91 13.37 7.78
N PRO A 256 -12.72 14.60 8.32
CA PRO A 256 -11.44 15.33 8.28
C PRO A 256 -10.30 14.68 9.09
N THR A 257 -10.62 13.72 9.96
CA THR A 257 -9.64 12.97 10.76
C THR A 257 -9.28 11.61 10.18
N ALA A 258 -9.88 11.21 9.06
CA ALA A 258 -9.71 9.89 8.47
C ALA A 258 -8.29 9.58 8.00
N THR A 259 -7.43 10.59 7.84
CA THR A 259 -6.03 10.40 7.47
C THR A 259 -5.06 11.07 8.42
N VAL A 260 -3.87 10.47 8.57
CA VAL A 260 -2.68 11.10 9.18
C VAL A 260 -1.55 11.13 8.15
N LEU A 261 -1.15 12.32 7.74
CA LEU A 261 -0.09 12.52 6.76
C LEU A 261 1.28 12.65 7.45
N LEU A 262 2.18 11.70 7.16
CA LEU A 262 3.50 11.61 7.76
C LEU A 262 4.58 11.77 6.68
N ARG A 263 5.11 12.98 6.53
CA ARG A 263 6.28 13.19 5.68
C ARG A 263 7.48 12.54 6.34
N THR A 264 8.16 11.62 5.66
CA THR A 264 9.32 10.91 6.22
C THR A 264 10.40 11.89 6.66
N PRO A 265 10.99 11.71 7.85
CA PRO A 265 11.95 12.67 8.40
C PRO A 265 13.32 12.59 7.71
N THR A 266 13.58 11.47 7.00
CA THR A 266 14.80 11.26 6.22
C THR A 266 14.82 12.03 4.90
N ASP A 267 13.68 12.62 4.50
CA ASP A 267 13.54 13.48 3.31
C ASP A 267 14.04 14.93 3.51
N LEU A 268 14.76 15.18 4.60
CA LEU A 268 15.41 16.46 4.89
C LEU A 268 16.88 16.41 4.45
N PRO A 269 17.35 17.28 3.54
CA PRO A 269 18.68 17.16 2.93
C PRO A 269 19.87 17.09 3.90
N VAL A 270 19.79 17.81 5.02
CA VAL A 270 20.89 17.91 6.01
C VAL A 270 20.59 17.06 7.24
N LEU A 271 19.36 17.13 7.74
CA LEU A 271 18.97 16.47 8.99
C LEU A 271 18.54 15.02 8.79
N GLY A 272 18.07 14.65 7.60
CA GLY A 272 17.55 13.32 7.31
C GLY A 272 18.55 12.19 7.58
N PRO A 273 19.80 12.28 7.07
CA PRO A 273 20.83 11.28 7.35
C PRO A 273 21.22 11.19 8.83
N VAL A 274 21.16 12.31 9.56
CA VAL A 274 21.42 12.33 11.01
C VAL A 274 20.28 11.64 11.74
N LEU A 275 19.03 12.02 11.45
CA LEU A 275 17.84 11.44 12.06
C LEU A 275 17.74 9.93 11.80
N ALA A 276 18.04 9.48 10.58
CA ALA A 276 18.09 8.06 10.21
C ALA A 276 19.05 7.24 11.08
N ARG A 277 20.13 7.87 11.56
CA ARG A 277 21.16 7.22 12.39
C ARG A 277 20.88 7.33 13.89
N THR A 278 20.29 8.43 14.35
CA THR A 278 20.19 8.75 15.77
C THR A 278 18.79 8.59 16.36
N VAL A 279 17.76 8.49 15.53
CA VAL A 279 16.36 8.42 15.97
C VAL A 279 15.75 7.07 15.53
N PRO A 280 15.68 6.07 16.42
CA PRO A 280 15.34 4.69 16.06
C PRO A 280 14.03 4.52 15.28
N PHE A 281 12.95 5.22 15.66
CA PHE A 281 11.64 5.09 15.01
C PHE A 281 11.63 5.58 13.55
N THR A 282 12.66 6.31 13.09
CA THR A 282 12.73 6.74 11.68
C THR A 282 12.90 5.57 10.72
N ARG A 283 13.35 4.41 11.22
CA ARG A 283 13.40 3.16 10.46
C ARG A 283 12.01 2.64 10.11
N ASP A 284 10.99 2.93 10.93
CA ASP A 284 9.61 2.51 10.68
C ASP A 284 9.00 3.12 9.41
N PHE A 285 9.62 4.17 8.85
CA PHE A 285 9.19 4.78 7.59
C PHE A 285 9.65 4.03 6.33
N GLY A 286 10.48 2.99 6.47
CA GLY A 286 11.11 2.27 5.36
C GLY A 286 10.90 0.76 5.44
N ARG A 287 9.67 0.32 5.75
CA ARG A 287 9.32 -1.07 6.02
C ARG A 287 8.29 -1.65 5.04
N SER A 288 8.23 -1.14 3.81
CA SER A 288 7.31 -1.67 2.77
C SER A 288 7.80 -1.30 1.36
N ASP A 289 7.09 -1.76 0.33
CA ASP A 289 7.42 -1.70 -1.09
C ASP A 289 7.55 -0.28 -1.70
N HIS A 290 7.22 0.78 -0.95
CA HIS A 290 7.52 2.16 -1.37
C HIS A 290 9.03 2.46 -1.32
N VAL A 291 9.81 1.68 -0.56
CA VAL A 291 11.25 1.86 -0.40
C VAL A 291 12.01 1.74 -1.74
N PRO A 292 11.84 0.68 -2.55
CA PRO A 292 12.42 0.60 -3.89
C PRO A 292 12.13 1.81 -4.79
N PHE A 293 10.90 2.32 -4.75
CA PHE A 293 10.53 3.53 -5.52
C PHE A 293 11.29 4.76 -5.02
N TRP A 294 11.35 4.98 -3.71
CA TRP A 294 12.11 6.10 -3.15
C TRP A 294 13.61 5.99 -3.40
N ALA A 295 14.18 4.79 -3.35
CA ALA A 295 15.59 4.52 -3.68
C ALA A 295 15.90 4.84 -5.15
N ALA A 296 14.94 4.58 -6.05
CA ALA A 296 15.01 4.94 -7.46
C ALA A 296 14.70 6.42 -7.75
N GLY A 297 14.38 7.24 -6.74
CA GLY A 297 14.00 8.64 -6.92
C GLY A 297 12.60 8.85 -7.48
N LEU A 298 11.76 7.80 -7.50
CA LEU A 298 10.40 7.84 -8.02
C LEU A 298 9.42 8.37 -6.94
N PRO A 299 8.41 9.19 -7.32
CA PRO A 299 7.38 9.61 -6.38
C PRO A 299 6.53 8.42 -5.93
N ALA A 300 6.47 8.17 -4.63
CA ALA A 300 5.63 7.12 -4.06
C ALA A 300 5.09 7.51 -2.68
N VAL A 301 3.95 6.93 -2.30
CA VAL A 301 3.36 7.00 -0.97
C VAL A 301 2.97 5.61 -0.51
N GLN A 302 3.17 5.33 0.78
CA GLN A 302 2.60 4.16 1.44
C GLN A 302 1.28 4.56 2.10
N ILE A 303 0.24 3.76 1.86
CA ILE A 303 -1.07 3.86 2.51
C ILE A 303 -1.17 2.65 3.44
N THR A 304 -1.34 2.91 4.73
CA THR A 304 -1.29 1.86 5.75
C THR A 304 -2.18 2.20 6.93
N ASP A 305 -2.67 1.17 7.58
CA ASP A 305 -3.29 1.23 8.89
C ASP A 305 -2.25 1.23 10.02
N THR A 306 -0.95 1.41 9.78
CA THR A 306 0.10 1.44 10.83
C THR A 306 0.47 0.08 11.44
N ALA A 307 -0.02 -1.03 10.90
CA ALA A 307 0.53 -2.36 11.15
C ALA A 307 0.68 -2.69 12.65
N ASN A 308 1.89 -3.05 13.10
CA ASN A 308 2.21 -3.41 14.48
C ASN A 308 1.93 -2.32 15.53
N PHE A 309 1.65 -1.08 15.13
CA PHE A 309 1.27 -0.01 16.04
C PHE A 309 -0.22 -0.02 16.39
N ARG A 310 -1.05 -0.83 15.72
CA ARG A 310 -2.46 -1.02 16.11
C ARG A 310 -2.98 -2.45 16.00
N ASN A 311 -2.49 -3.23 15.03
CA ASN A 311 -3.05 -4.55 14.73
C ASN A 311 -2.38 -5.60 15.64
N PRO A 312 -3.09 -6.19 16.62
CA PRO A 312 -2.53 -7.19 17.52
C PRO A 312 -2.29 -8.53 16.81
N HIS A 313 -2.76 -8.69 15.57
CA HIS A 313 -2.62 -9.87 14.73
C HIS A 313 -1.45 -9.80 13.75
N TYR A 314 -0.74 -8.67 13.66
CA TYR A 314 0.43 -8.50 12.80
C TYR A 314 1.43 -9.65 12.95
N HIS A 315 1.82 -10.26 11.82
CA HIS A 315 2.67 -11.44 11.73
C HIS A 315 2.20 -12.65 12.57
N LYS A 316 0.89 -12.87 12.71
CA LYS A 316 0.34 -14.01 13.48
C LYS A 316 -0.65 -14.85 12.67
N PRO A 317 -0.87 -16.12 13.06
CA PRO A 317 -1.94 -16.96 12.50
C PRO A 317 -3.35 -16.37 12.65
N THR A 318 -3.53 -15.43 13.58
CA THR A 318 -4.80 -14.77 13.87
C THR A 318 -5.11 -13.59 12.94
N ASP A 319 -4.22 -13.25 12.01
CA ASP A 319 -4.49 -12.24 10.99
C ASP A 319 -5.49 -12.79 9.96
N LEU A 320 -6.78 -12.69 10.30
CA LEU A 320 -7.88 -13.35 9.60
C LEU A 320 -8.88 -12.35 9.02
N PRO A 321 -9.60 -12.68 7.93
CA PRO A 321 -10.53 -11.75 7.28
C PRO A 321 -11.59 -11.17 8.23
N ALA A 322 -12.04 -11.96 9.21
CA ALA A 322 -13.02 -11.56 10.21
C ALA A 322 -12.53 -10.49 11.20
N THR A 323 -11.23 -10.19 11.22
CA THR A 323 -10.64 -9.17 12.09
C THR A 323 -10.66 -7.77 11.46
N LEU A 324 -11.07 -7.65 10.20
CA LEU A 324 -10.92 -6.42 9.40
C LEU A 324 -12.23 -5.64 9.23
N ASP A 325 -12.08 -4.34 9.10
CA ASP A 325 -13.13 -3.40 8.74
C ASP A 325 -13.24 -3.29 7.21
N HIS A 326 -14.20 -4.04 6.65
CA HIS A 326 -14.45 -4.03 5.21
C HIS A 326 -15.03 -2.70 4.69
N GLY A 327 -15.70 -1.94 5.56
CA GLY A 327 -16.20 -0.60 5.22
C GLY A 327 -15.04 0.38 5.03
N ARG A 328 -14.05 0.33 5.94
CA ARG A 328 -12.79 1.08 5.79
C ARG A 328 -12.04 0.66 4.53
N LEU A 329 -11.93 -0.64 4.26
CA LEU A 329 -11.27 -1.14 3.05
C LEU A 329 -11.95 -0.60 1.78
N ALA A 330 -13.27 -0.55 1.76
CA ALA A 330 -14.04 0.02 0.66
C ALA A 330 -13.80 1.54 0.50
N ASP A 331 -13.75 2.29 1.60
CA ASP A 331 -13.44 3.73 1.58
C ASP A 331 -12.03 4.01 1.04
N VAL A 332 -11.02 3.26 1.50
CA VAL A 332 -9.63 3.39 1.05
C VAL A 332 -9.50 3.02 -0.43
N THR A 333 -10.18 1.97 -0.88
CA THR A 333 -10.20 1.53 -2.28
C THR A 333 -10.82 2.60 -3.17
N ALA A 334 -12.00 3.12 -2.82
CA ALA A 334 -12.68 4.16 -3.58
C ALA A 334 -11.88 5.49 -3.62
N ALA A 335 -11.29 5.88 -2.49
CA ALA A 335 -10.41 7.05 -2.41
C ALA A 335 -9.17 6.90 -3.30
N THR A 336 -8.60 5.70 -3.36
CA THR A 336 -7.47 5.40 -4.25
C THR A 336 -7.89 5.41 -5.71
N ALA A 337 -9.05 4.85 -6.07
CA ALA A 337 -9.58 4.89 -7.44
C ALA A 337 -9.70 6.34 -7.94
N LEU A 338 -10.30 7.23 -7.15
CA LEU A 338 -10.38 8.65 -7.51
C LEU A 338 -8.99 9.28 -7.63
N ALA A 339 -8.06 8.94 -6.73
CA ALA A 339 -6.70 9.49 -6.76
C ALA A 339 -5.94 9.05 -8.02
N VAL A 340 -6.10 7.79 -8.43
CA VAL A 340 -5.57 7.26 -9.70
C VAL A 340 -6.20 7.96 -10.89
N GLU A 341 -7.53 8.10 -10.95
CA GLU A 341 -8.21 8.84 -12.02
C GLU A 341 -7.68 10.27 -12.15
N ARG A 342 -7.53 10.99 -11.04
CA ARG A 342 -7.01 12.37 -11.04
C ARG A 342 -5.57 12.43 -11.55
N LEU A 343 -4.70 11.52 -11.12
CA LEU A 343 -3.29 11.55 -11.51
C LEU A 343 -3.08 11.04 -12.94
N ALA A 344 -3.88 10.05 -13.37
CA ALA A 344 -3.79 9.46 -14.69
C ALA A 344 -4.57 10.24 -15.76
N GLY A 345 -5.33 11.28 -15.38
CA GLY A 345 -6.19 12.02 -16.32
C GLY A 345 -7.35 11.17 -16.83
N GLY A 346 -7.96 10.39 -15.93
CA GLY A 346 -9.09 9.52 -16.21
C GLY A 346 -10.31 10.29 -16.71
N GLN A 347 -10.98 9.73 -17.70
CA GLN A 347 -12.26 10.19 -18.26
C GLN A 347 -13.22 8.98 -18.25
N PRO A 348 -14.36 9.08 -17.54
CA PRO A 348 -15.32 7.99 -17.40
C PRO A 348 -15.86 7.45 -18.74
#